data_AF-A0A1M7B3R6-F1
#
_entry.id   AF-A0A1M7B3R6-F1
#
_cell.length_a   1.000
_cell.length_b   1.000
_cell.length_c   1.000
_cell.angle_alpha   90.00
_cell.angle_beta   90.00
_cell.angle_gamma   90.00
#
_symmetry.space_group_name_H-M   'P 1'
#
loop_
_entity.id
_entity.type
_entity.pdbx_description
1 polymer ?
#
loop_
_entity_poly.entity_id
_entity_poly.type
_entity_poly.pdbx_seq_one_letter_code
_entity_poly.pdbx_strand_id
1 'polypeptide(L)' 'MKIKHTLIILAIGIIIWIIGALMKITHLPNANMVLFISTIIEIIGVILFLYKIIRNKSLKDFLNS' A
#
# COMPACT_ATOMS: atom_id res chain seq x y z
N MET A 1 10.86 -6.40 -10.15
CA MET A 1 10.62 -5.21 -9.29
C MET A 1 11.68 -5.11 -8.19
N LYS A 2 12.36 -3.96 -8.08
CA LYS A 2 13.15 -3.60 -6.89
C LYS A 2 12.20 -3.28 -5.74
N ILE A 3 12.63 -3.40 -4.48
CA ILE A 3 11.80 -3.03 -3.29
C ILE A 3 11.18 -1.63 -3.44
N LYS A 4 11.92 -0.70 -4.08
CA LYS A 4 11.45 0.65 -4.41
C LYS A 4 10.10 0.69 -5.17
N HIS A 5 9.85 -0.27 -6.06
CA HIS A 5 8.61 -0.29 -6.85
C HIS A 5 7.43 -0.67 -5.96
N THR A 6 7.66 -1.58 -5.01
CA THR A 6 6.63 -2.00 -4.06
C THR A 6 6.29 -0.90 -3.07
N LEU A 7 7.29 -0.14 -2.63
CA LEU A 7 7.09 1.08 -1.83
C LEU A 7 6.29 2.14 -2.60
N ILE A 8 6.53 2.31 -3.90
CA ILE A 8 5.76 3.24 -4.74
C ILE A 8 4.29 2.83 -4.81
N ILE A 9 4.00 1.54 -5.00
CA ILE A 9 2.61 1.02 -5.02
C ILE A 9 1.91 1.29 -3.68
N LEU A 10 2.59 1.03 -2.57
CA LEU A 10 2.09 1.33 -1.22
C LEU A 10 1.80 2.83 -1.04
N ALA A 11 2.75 3.69 -1.43
CA ALA A 11 2.58 5.14 -1.34
C ALA A 11 1.39 5.64 -2.17
N ILE A 12 1.20 5.10 -3.39
CA ILE A 12 0.05 5.42 -4.23
C ILE A 12 -1.26 5.00 -3.54
N GLY A 13 -1.31 3.79 -2.97
CA GLY A 13 -2.46 3.31 -2.21
C GLY A 13 -2.84 4.26 -1.07
N ILE A 14 -1.86 4.68 -0.26
CA ILE A 14 -2.04 5.63 0.84
C ILE A 14 -2.55 6.99 0.33
N ILE A 15 -1.98 7.52 -0.77
CA ILE A 15 -2.41 8.80 -1.33
C ILE A 15 -3.87 8.73 -1.79
N ILE A 16 -4.26 7.66 -2.49
CA ILE A 16 -5.66 7.48 -2.93
C ILE A 16 -6.58 7.30 -1.71
N TRP A 17 -6.11 6.62 -0.66
CA TRP A 17 -6.87 6.47 0.58
C TRP A 17 -7.11 7.82 1.25
N ILE A 18 -6.10 8.68 1.33
CA ILE A 18 -6.23 10.06 1.86
C ILE A 18 -7.27 10.84 1.04
N ILE A 19 -7.24 10.73 -0.29
CA ILE A 19 -8.23 11.36 -1.17
C ILE A 19 -9.64 10.82 -0.87
N GLY A 20 -9.81 9.49 -0.77
CA GLY A 20 -11.09 8.87 -0.43
C GLY A 20 -11.60 9.27 0.96
N ALA A 21 -10.71 9.42 1.94
CA ALA A 21 -11.04 9.87 3.28
C ALA A 21 -11.51 11.33 3.28
N LEU A 22 -10.81 12.20 2.54
CA LEU A 22 -11.25 13.59 2.34
C LEU A 22 -12.63 13.65 1.69
N MET A 23 -12.86 12.87 0.62
CA MET A 23 -14.16 12.77 -0.03
C MET A 23 -15.25 12.33 0.95
N LYS A 24 -14.94 11.42 1.87
CA LYS A 24 -15.90 10.94 2.89
C LYS A 24 -16.24 12.02 3.91
N ILE A 25 -15.24 12.80 4.34
CA ILE A 25 -15.44 13.91 5.29
C ILE A 25 -16.22 15.06 4.64
N THR A 26 -15.96 15.36 3.37
CA THR A 26 -16.66 16.41 2.62
C THR A 26 -17.99 15.96 2.00
N HIS A 27 -18.47 14.75 2.32
CA HIS A 27 -19.69 14.15 1.78
C HIS A 27 -19.76 14.09 0.25
N LEU A 28 -18.61 13.96 -0.42
CA LEU A 28 -18.57 13.76 -1.87
C LEU A 28 -19.14 12.38 -2.23
N PRO A 29 -19.87 12.26 -3.36
CA PRO A 29 -20.37 10.98 -3.82
C PRO A 29 -19.23 10.01 -4.13
N ASN A 30 -19.50 8.71 -4.06
CA ASN A 30 -18.56 7.63 -4.36
C ASN A 30 -17.35 7.50 -3.41
N ALA A 31 -17.28 8.26 -2.31
CA ALA A 31 -16.17 8.18 -1.35
C ALA A 31 -15.91 6.75 -0.84
N ASN A 32 -16.96 5.98 -0.55
CA ASN A 32 -16.83 4.59 -0.12
C ASN A 32 -16.21 3.70 -1.22
N MET A 33 -16.51 3.95 -2.49
CA MET A 33 -15.94 3.20 -3.61
C MET A 33 -14.44 3.52 -3.78
N VAL A 34 -14.06 4.80 -3.66
CA VAL A 34 -12.65 5.23 -3.70
C VAL A 34 -11.87 4.61 -2.56
N LEU A 35 -12.40 4.65 -1.33
CA LEU A 35 -11.79 4.02 -0.16
C LEU A 35 -11.63 2.51 -0.30
N PHE A 36 -12.63 1.83 -0.88
CA PHE A 36 -12.55 0.40 -1.14
C PHE A 36 -11.43 0.06 -2.14
N ILE A 37 -11.36 0.80 -3.25
CA ILE A 37 -10.31 0.62 -4.27
C ILE A 37 -8.92 0.91 -3.68
N SER A 38 -8.75 2.00 -2.93
CA SER A 38 -7.46 2.31 -2.30
C SER A 38 -7.03 1.22 -1.33
N THR A 39 -7.97 0.65 -0.57
CA THR A 39 -7.69 -0.43 0.38
C THR A 39 -7.23 -1.69 -0.35
N ILE A 40 -7.83 -2.03 -1.49
CA ILE A 40 -7.37 -3.15 -2.33
C ILE A 40 -5.94 -2.91 -2.82
N ILE A 41 -5.64 -1.70 -3.30
CA ILE A 41 -4.29 -1.33 -3.77
C ILE A 41 -3.26 -1.43 -2.63
N GLU A 42 -3.61 -0.92 -1.44
CA GLU A 42 -2.76 -1.03 -0.24
C GLU A 42 -2.49 -2.48 0.13
N ILE A 43 -3.53 -3.33 0.18
CA ILE A 43 -3.39 -4.75 0.51
C ILE A 43 -2.43 -5.43 -0.49
N ILE A 44 -2.61 -5.18 -1.80
CA ILE A 44 -1.71 -5.70 -2.83
C ILE A 44 -0.28 -5.19 -2.61
N GLY A 45 -0.11 -3.90 -2.31
CA GLY A 45 1.17 -3.28 -2.00
C GLY A 45 1.86 -3.92 -0.80
N VAL A 46 1.14 -4.13 0.30
CA VAL A 46 1.63 -4.79 1.52
C VAL A 46 2.03 -6.23 1.23
N ILE A 47 1.20 -7.00 0.54
CA ILE A 47 1.50 -8.40 0.20
C ILE A 47 2.78 -8.48 -0.64
N LEU A 48 2.89 -7.66 -1.68
CA LEU A 48 4.09 -7.59 -2.51
C LEU A 48 5.32 -7.16 -1.69
N PHE A 49 5.14 -6.27 -0.71
CA PHE A 49 6.23 -5.75 0.12
C PHE A 49 6.77 -6.83 1.04
N LEU A 50 5.87 -7.51 1.76
CA LEU A 50 6.19 -8.64 2.62
C LEU A 50 6.85 -9.77 1.83
N TYR A 51 6.27 -10.14 0.68
CA TYR A 51 6.85 -11.13 -0.21
C TYR A 51 8.29 -10.77 -0.60
N LYS A 52 8.53 -9.50 -0.92
CA LYS A 52 9.85 -9.04 -1.34
C LYS A 52 10.84 -8.99 -0.19
N ILE A 53 10.42 -8.62 1.01
CA ILE A 53 11.24 -8.63 2.23
C ILE A 53 11.69 -10.05 2.55
N ILE A 54 10.75 -11.01 2.62
CA ILE A 54 11.03 -12.39 3.01
C ILE A 54 12.00 -13.07 2.02
N ARG A 55 11.91 -12.73 0.73
CA ARG A 55 12.80 -13.26 -0.31
C ARG A 55 14.15 -12.55 -0.41
N ASN A 56 14.34 -11.43 0.28
CA ASN A 56 15.59 -10.69 0.23
C ASN A 56 16.59 -11.25 1.26
N LYS A 57 17.64 -11.93 0.76
CA LYS A 57 18.66 -12.60 1.57
C LYS A 57 19.28 -11.67 2.62
N SER A 58 19.54 -10.41 2.26
CA SER A 58 20.13 -9.39 3.14
C SER A 58 19.23 -8.99 4.32
N LEU A 59 17.89 -9.05 4.18
CA LEU A 59 16.98 -8.75 5.29
C LEU A 59 16.75 -9.97 6.19
N LYS A 60 16.87 -11.17 5.62
CA LYS A 60 16.86 -12.41 6.39
C LYS A 60 18.03 -12.46 7.38
N ASP A 61 19.19 -11.96 6.97
CA ASP A 61 20.36 -11.84 7.84
C ASP A 61 20.17 -10.72 8.90
N PHE A 62 19.48 -9.62 8.59
CA PHE A 62 19.13 -8.59 9.58
C PHE A 62 18.11 -9.06 10.63
N LEU A 63 17.09 -9.82 10.22
CA LEU A 63 16.04 -10.32 11.12
C LEU A 63 16.47 -11.52 11.96
N ASN A 64 17.50 -12.26 11.53
CA ASN A 64 18.11 -13.36 12.28
C ASN A 64 19.38 -12.94 13.03
N SER A 65 19.62 -11.63 13.17
CA SER A 65 20.67 -11.06 14.01
C SER A 65 20.14 -10.73 15.40
#